data_AF-A0A938BBP0-F1
#
_entry.id   AF-A0A938BBP0-F1
#
_cell.length_a   1.000
_cell.length_b   1.000
_cell.length_c   1.000
_cell.angle_alpha   90.00
_cell.angle_beta   90.00
_cell.angle_gamma   90.00
#
_symmetry.space_group_name_H-M   'P 1'
#
loop_
_entity.id
_entity.type
_entity.pdbx_description
1 polymer ?
#
loop_
_entity_poly.entity_id
_entity_poly.type
_entity_poly.pdbx_seq_one_letter_code
_entity_poly.pdbx_strand_id
1 'polypeptide(L)'
;MSTGKIIIAISICLTLTLLYMPLATAGTDVKITNIKVGSGKEYKVGDGPFDLNKKYYIDRDYVATSMPDEIKGAQWIMTANDDKSSSGADFLTFEIDKPAIVWMAHDSRGEKEKGGVPPKWLSDEFKHHPDLKIDVTDTNMGFFTLWEKEFKKGKVTLGGNTDPPATGQGSNYIVLIMSGTAQAVQLQGKLGVTWGTIKK
;
A
#
# COMPACT_ATOMS: atom_id res chain seq x y z
N MET A 1 21.46 -74.93 27.79
CA MET A 1 22.49 -73.89 28.00
C MET A 1 22.83 -73.29 26.65
N SER A 2 22.75 -71.95 26.57
CA SER A 2 23.37 -70.99 25.63
C SER A 2 23.73 -71.47 24.21
N THR A 3 23.43 -70.78 23.11
CA THR A 3 23.90 -69.41 22.86
C THR A 3 23.18 -68.83 21.63
N GLY A 4 22.37 -67.78 21.80
CA GLY A 4 21.78 -67.01 20.71
C GLY A 4 22.71 -65.88 20.29
N LYS A 5 22.95 -65.74 18.97
CA LYS A 5 23.75 -64.66 18.38
C LYS A 5 22.95 -63.36 18.38
N ILE A 6 23.48 -62.32 19.02
CA ILE A 6 22.94 -60.95 19.00
C ILE A 6 23.47 -60.25 17.74
N ILE A 7 22.56 -59.82 16.86
CA ILE A 7 22.86 -58.96 15.72
C ILE A 7 22.67 -57.51 16.19
N ILE A 8 23.76 -56.74 16.23
CA ILE A 8 23.72 -55.30 16.53
C ILE A 8 23.51 -54.56 15.20
N ALA A 9 22.33 -54.00 15.00
CA ALA A 9 22.06 -53.09 13.89
C ALA A 9 22.46 -51.66 14.30
N ILE A 10 23.50 -51.13 13.66
CA ILE A 10 23.98 -49.75 13.84
C ILE A 10 23.03 -48.82 13.11
N SER A 11 22.24 -48.05 13.87
CA SER A 11 21.36 -47.01 13.34
C SER A 11 22.18 -45.73 13.15
N ILE A 12 22.45 -45.38 11.89
CA ILE A 12 23.12 -44.12 11.52
C ILE A 12 22.05 -43.01 11.57
N CYS A 13 22.02 -42.27 12.68
CA CYS A 13 21.20 -41.07 12.82
C CYS A 13 21.90 -39.92 12.10
N LEU A 14 21.51 -39.66 10.85
CA LEU A 14 21.97 -38.53 10.05
C LEU A 14 21.30 -37.26 10.58
N THR A 15 22.00 -36.48 11.42
CA THR A 15 21.49 -35.22 11.95
C THR A 15 21.55 -34.13 10.88
N LEU A 16 20.42 -33.88 10.22
CA LEU A 16 20.21 -32.73 9.34
C LEU A 16 20.20 -31.46 10.20
N THR A 17 21.33 -30.76 10.27
CA THR A 17 21.40 -29.44 10.89
C THR A 17 20.71 -28.43 9.98
N LEU A 18 19.47 -28.08 10.30
CA LEU A 18 18.81 -26.91 9.73
C LEU A 18 19.61 -25.67 10.15
N LEU A 19 20.40 -25.13 9.22
CA LEU A 19 20.88 -23.76 9.28
C LEU A 19 19.66 -22.85 9.32
N TYR A 20 19.34 -22.35 10.52
CA TYR A 20 18.39 -21.28 10.71
C TYR A 20 19.01 -20.01 10.13
N MET A 21 18.77 -19.77 8.84
CA MET A 21 19.03 -18.46 8.27
C MET A 21 17.98 -17.52 8.86
N PRO A 22 18.36 -16.48 9.63
CA PRO A 22 17.40 -15.45 9.98
C PRO A 22 16.90 -14.86 8.66
N LEU A 23 15.58 -14.82 8.47
CA LEU A 23 15.00 -13.99 7.41
C LEU A 23 15.55 -12.58 7.64
N ALA A 24 16.36 -12.09 6.72
CA ALA A 24 16.70 -10.69 6.68
C ALA A 24 15.37 -9.94 6.60
N THR A 25 15.02 -9.23 7.67
CA THR A 25 13.86 -8.34 7.69
C THR A 25 14.20 -7.19 6.76
N ALA A 26 13.99 -7.38 5.46
CA ALA A 26 14.00 -6.29 4.51
C ALA A 26 13.01 -5.27 5.05
N GLY A 27 13.45 -4.02 5.23
CA GLY A 27 12.60 -2.95 5.75
C GLY A 27 11.27 -2.97 5.00
N THR A 28 10.17 -3.06 5.76
CA THR A 28 8.81 -3.02 5.23
C THR A 28 8.54 -1.72 4.49
N ASP A 29 9.31 -0.68 4.80
CA ASP A 29 9.07 0.65 4.29
C ASP A 29 9.62 0.81 2.86
N VAL A 30 8.81 1.36 1.97
CA VAL A 30 9.15 1.75 0.62
C VAL A 30 9.93 3.07 0.68
N LYS A 31 11.12 3.13 0.11
CA LYS A 31 11.85 4.39 0.04
C LYS A 31 11.22 5.28 -1.04
N ILE A 32 10.69 6.43 -0.63
CA ILE A 32 10.09 7.44 -1.51
C ILE A 32 11.09 8.57 -1.70
N THR A 33 11.44 8.88 -2.96
CA THR A 33 12.41 9.94 -3.30
C THR A 33 11.99 10.74 -4.52
N ASN A 34 12.74 11.79 -4.84
CA ASN A 34 12.60 12.57 -6.08
C ASN A 34 11.18 13.11 -6.30
N ILE A 35 10.53 13.56 -5.22
CA ILE A 35 9.21 14.18 -5.28
C ILE A 35 9.31 15.48 -6.09
N LYS A 36 8.50 15.60 -7.14
CA LYS A 36 8.34 16.81 -7.96
C LYS A 36 6.86 17.10 -8.14
N VAL A 37 6.51 18.37 -7.99
CA VAL A 37 5.12 18.86 -8.03
C VAL A 37 5.01 19.95 -9.09
N GLY A 38 3.99 19.90 -9.94
CA GLY A 38 3.77 20.86 -11.01
C GLY A 38 3.59 22.30 -10.52
N SER A 39 3.11 22.49 -9.29
CA SER A 39 2.98 23.80 -8.63
C SER A 39 4.31 24.35 -8.07
N GLY A 40 5.35 23.51 -7.99
CA GLY A 40 6.61 23.85 -7.32
C GLY A 40 6.56 23.82 -5.79
N LYS A 41 5.42 23.48 -5.18
CA LYS A 41 5.32 23.35 -3.71
C LYS A 41 6.12 22.14 -3.21
N GLU A 42 6.64 22.26 -1.99
CA GLU A 42 7.53 21.26 -1.37
C GLU A 42 6.74 20.13 -0.70
N TYR A 43 6.19 19.22 -1.51
CA TYR A 43 5.59 18.00 -0.97
C TYR A 43 6.67 17.13 -0.33
N LYS A 44 6.35 16.50 0.79
CA LYS A 44 7.31 15.72 1.58
C LYS A 44 6.71 14.42 2.08
N VAL A 45 7.57 13.45 2.34
CA VAL A 45 7.16 12.23 3.05
C VAL A 45 6.84 12.61 4.50
N GLY A 46 5.72 12.12 5.03
CA GLY A 46 5.35 12.31 6.43
C GLY A 46 6.28 11.56 7.39
N ASP A 47 6.31 12.00 8.65
CA ASP A 47 7.14 11.37 9.67
C ASP A 47 6.49 10.07 10.19
N GLY A 48 7.18 8.95 9.95
CA GLY A 48 6.74 7.60 10.33
C GLY A 48 5.53 7.12 9.52
N PRO A 49 4.75 6.17 10.05
CA PRO A 49 3.53 5.66 9.39
C PRO A 49 2.34 6.61 9.57
N PHE A 50 1.45 6.62 8.57
CA PHE A 50 0.21 7.39 8.58
C PHE A 50 -0.64 6.89 9.73
N ASP A 51 -1.04 7.83 10.59
CA ASP A 51 -1.70 7.52 11.84
C ASP A 51 -2.66 8.65 12.24
N LEU A 52 -3.54 8.34 13.18
CA LEU A 52 -4.53 9.25 13.70
C LEU A 52 -3.86 10.47 14.35
N ASN A 53 -4.54 11.62 14.31
CA ASN A 53 -4.07 12.89 14.88
C ASN A 53 -2.78 13.45 14.25
N LYS A 54 -2.31 12.89 13.13
CA LYS A 54 -1.22 13.47 12.34
C LYS A 54 -1.75 14.38 11.23
N LYS A 55 -1.06 15.51 11.01
CA LYS A 55 -1.38 16.42 9.90
C LYS A 55 -1.09 15.74 8.57
N TYR A 56 -2.04 15.82 7.64
CA TYR A 56 -1.91 15.18 6.32
C TYR A 56 -1.61 16.14 5.17
N TYR A 57 -1.72 17.45 5.39
CA TYR A 57 -1.29 18.48 4.45
C TYR A 57 -0.09 19.27 4.98
N ILE A 58 0.71 19.83 4.07
CA ILE A 58 1.82 20.73 4.42
C ILE A 58 1.36 22.15 4.78
N ASP A 59 0.14 22.53 4.37
CA ASP A 59 -0.39 23.89 4.42
C ASP A 59 -1.73 23.98 5.17
N ARG A 60 -2.14 22.92 5.87
CA ARG A 60 -3.34 22.88 6.72
C ARG A 60 -3.09 22.01 7.96
N ASP A 61 -3.85 22.29 9.00
CA ASP A 61 -3.75 21.60 10.29
C ASP A 61 -4.74 20.45 10.47
N TYR A 62 -5.35 19.97 9.38
CA TYR A 62 -6.31 18.88 9.45
C TYR A 62 -5.63 17.53 9.72
N VAL A 63 -6.33 16.68 10.47
CA VAL A 63 -5.86 15.35 10.87
C VAL A 63 -6.89 14.26 10.58
N ALA A 64 -6.43 13.02 10.43
CA ALA A 64 -7.29 11.86 10.36
C ALA A 64 -7.80 11.47 11.75
N THR A 65 -9.09 11.18 11.86
CA THR A 65 -9.77 10.76 13.10
C THR A 65 -10.14 9.29 13.08
N SER A 66 -10.26 8.69 11.90
CA SER A 66 -10.42 7.25 11.70
C SER A 66 -9.74 6.84 10.38
N MET A 67 -9.40 5.56 10.24
CA MET A 67 -8.89 5.00 9.00
C MET A 67 -9.13 3.48 8.96
N PRO A 68 -9.27 2.87 7.78
CA PRO A 68 -9.46 1.44 7.64
C PRO A 68 -8.14 0.68 7.85
N ASP A 69 -8.23 -0.61 8.18
CA ASP A 69 -7.06 -1.44 8.54
C ASP A 69 -6.08 -1.61 7.36
N GLU A 70 -6.59 -1.55 6.14
CA GLU A 70 -5.87 -1.75 4.88
C GLU A 70 -4.72 -0.75 4.66
N ILE A 71 -4.82 0.44 5.26
CA ILE A 71 -3.80 1.50 5.13
C ILE A 71 -3.03 1.75 6.44
N LYS A 72 -3.25 0.96 7.47
CA LYS A 72 -2.47 1.06 8.71
C LYS A 72 -1.00 0.76 8.42
N GLY A 73 -0.13 1.65 8.88
CA GLY A 73 1.31 1.53 8.63
C GLY A 73 1.78 2.11 7.30
N ALA A 74 0.89 2.67 6.48
CA ALA A 74 1.29 3.27 5.21
C ALA A 74 2.24 4.45 5.41
N GLN A 75 3.25 4.58 4.56
CA GLN A 75 3.93 5.86 4.41
C GLN A 75 3.02 6.81 3.64
N TRP A 76 3.20 8.12 3.78
CA TRP A 76 2.40 9.07 3.00
C TRP A 76 3.23 10.24 2.50
N ILE A 77 2.76 10.82 1.40
CA ILE A 77 3.23 12.12 0.93
C ILE A 77 2.24 13.16 1.42
N MET A 78 2.73 14.09 2.24
CA MET A 78 1.99 15.29 2.62
C MET A 78 1.88 16.19 1.39
N THR A 79 0.67 16.32 0.87
CA THR A 79 0.36 17.21 -0.25
C THR A 79 0.02 18.62 0.26
N ALA A 80 -0.08 19.60 -0.64
CA ALA A 80 -0.63 20.92 -0.33
C ALA A 80 -2.11 20.94 -0.67
N ASN A 81 -2.96 21.38 0.24
CA ASN A 81 -4.38 21.55 -0.06
C ASN A 81 -4.63 22.75 -0.99
N ASP A 82 -3.72 23.72 -1.05
CA ASP A 82 -3.78 24.81 -2.02
C ASP A 82 -3.72 24.31 -3.48
N ASP A 83 -3.17 23.12 -3.72
CA ASP A 83 -3.12 22.48 -5.04
C ASP A 83 -4.38 21.65 -5.36
N LYS A 84 -5.47 21.80 -4.60
CA LYS A 84 -6.75 21.13 -4.87
C LYS A 84 -7.31 21.39 -6.27
N SER A 85 -6.90 22.47 -6.91
CA SER A 85 -7.26 22.84 -8.29
C SER A 85 -6.14 22.54 -9.31
N SER A 86 -5.25 21.61 -8.98
CA SER A 86 -4.16 21.17 -9.85
C SER A 86 -4.68 20.46 -11.11
N SER A 87 -3.92 20.58 -12.19
CA SER A 87 -4.15 19.93 -13.48
C SER A 87 -2.82 19.52 -14.12
N GLY A 88 -2.88 18.63 -15.11
CA GLY A 88 -1.73 18.12 -15.84
C GLY A 88 -1.44 16.65 -15.52
N ALA A 89 -1.12 15.88 -16.56
CA ALA A 89 -0.93 14.42 -16.48
C ALA A 89 0.25 13.98 -15.61
N ASP A 90 1.22 14.87 -15.35
CA ASP A 90 2.39 14.64 -14.54
C ASP A 90 2.51 15.60 -13.35
N PHE A 91 1.37 16.04 -12.81
CA PHE A 91 1.30 16.98 -11.71
C PHE A 91 2.13 16.56 -10.49
N LEU A 92 2.10 15.28 -10.10
CA LEU A 92 2.94 14.75 -9.02
C LEU A 92 3.73 13.56 -9.52
N THR A 93 5.06 13.62 -9.36
CA THR A 93 5.95 12.48 -9.63
C THR A 93 6.87 12.20 -8.47
N PHE A 94 7.22 10.93 -8.28
CA PHE A 94 8.18 10.47 -7.27
C PHE A 94 8.74 9.11 -7.68
N GLU A 95 9.75 8.63 -6.95
CA GLU A 95 10.35 7.31 -7.15
C GLU A 95 10.12 6.42 -5.94
N ILE A 96 9.88 5.14 -6.20
CA ILE A 96 9.82 4.06 -5.22
C ILE A 96 10.91 3.02 -5.48
N ASP A 97 11.54 2.50 -4.43
CA ASP A 97 12.69 1.60 -4.52
C ASP A 97 12.34 0.11 -4.65
N LYS A 98 11.07 -0.25 -4.41
CA LYS A 98 10.52 -1.61 -4.48
C LYS A 98 9.05 -1.56 -4.96
N PRO A 99 8.46 -2.69 -5.38
CA PRO A 99 7.03 -2.74 -5.69
C PRO A 99 6.17 -2.26 -4.52
N ALA A 100 5.14 -1.49 -4.83
CA ALA A 100 4.28 -0.85 -3.84
C ALA A 100 2.82 -0.81 -4.31
N ILE A 101 1.88 -0.78 -3.36
CA ILE A 101 0.51 -0.36 -3.60
C ILE A 101 0.44 1.12 -3.25
N VAL A 102 0.02 1.93 -4.22
CA VAL A 102 -0.27 3.36 -4.02
C VAL A 102 -1.77 3.50 -3.83
N TRP A 103 -2.16 4.05 -2.68
CA TRP A 103 -3.52 4.40 -2.36
C TRP A 103 -3.70 5.92 -2.48
N MET A 104 -4.72 6.33 -3.21
CA MET A 104 -5.14 7.73 -3.30
C MET A 104 -6.33 7.94 -2.38
N ALA A 105 -6.17 8.78 -1.36
CA ALA A 105 -7.28 9.27 -0.57
C ALA A 105 -7.85 10.52 -1.28
N HIS A 106 -9.02 10.38 -1.90
CA HIS A 106 -9.64 11.42 -2.70
C HIS A 106 -10.90 11.96 -2.02
N ASP A 107 -11.11 13.27 -2.15
CA ASP A 107 -12.19 13.99 -1.48
C ASP A 107 -13.53 13.37 -1.87
N SER A 108 -14.29 12.88 -0.88
CA SER A 108 -15.53 12.16 -1.14
C SER A 108 -16.56 12.96 -1.92
N ARG A 109 -16.52 14.30 -1.91
CA ARG A 109 -17.40 15.16 -2.72
C ARG A 109 -17.09 15.07 -4.22
N GLY A 110 -15.86 14.69 -4.57
CA GLY A 110 -15.43 14.40 -5.94
C GLY A 110 -15.86 13.03 -6.44
N GLU A 111 -16.55 12.23 -5.62
CA GLU A 111 -16.93 10.87 -5.97
C GLU A 111 -18.37 10.76 -6.46
N LYS A 112 -18.61 9.75 -7.30
CA LYS A 112 -19.92 9.51 -7.94
C LYS A 112 -21.02 9.29 -6.91
N GLU A 113 -20.69 8.65 -5.79
CA GLU A 113 -21.58 8.35 -4.67
C GLU A 113 -22.11 9.62 -3.98
N LYS A 114 -21.43 10.76 -4.14
CA LYS A 114 -21.86 12.08 -3.67
C LYS A 114 -22.24 13.04 -4.79
N GLY A 115 -22.40 12.53 -6.01
CA GLY A 115 -22.78 13.32 -7.19
C GLY A 115 -21.63 14.13 -7.80
N GLY A 116 -20.39 13.91 -7.36
CA GLY A 116 -19.19 14.41 -8.01
C GLY A 116 -18.72 13.52 -9.15
N VAL A 117 -17.58 13.88 -9.72
CA VAL A 117 -16.92 13.09 -10.75
C VAL A 117 -15.41 13.08 -10.47
N PRO A 118 -14.75 11.90 -10.38
CA PRO A 118 -13.31 11.85 -10.18
C PRO A 118 -12.55 12.19 -11.47
N PRO A 119 -11.25 12.57 -11.38
CA PRO A 119 -10.40 12.71 -12.55
C PRO A 119 -10.35 11.44 -13.40
N LYS A 120 -10.27 11.58 -14.73
CA LYS A 120 -10.30 10.41 -15.63
C LYS A 120 -9.15 9.44 -15.34
N TRP A 121 -7.94 9.97 -15.18
CA TRP A 121 -6.74 9.17 -14.89
C TRP A 121 -6.89 8.34 -13.61
N LEU A 122 -7.59 8.87 -12.60
CA LEU A 122 -7.86 8.14 -11.36
C LEU A 122 -8.84 7.00 -11.62
N SER A 123 -9.97 7.33 -12.26
CA SER A 123 -11.04 6.35 -12.51
C SER A 123 -10.70 5.27 -13.54
N ASP A 124 -9.79 5.54 -14.46
CA ASP A 124 -9.34 4.59 -15.48
C ASP A 124 -8.28 3.61 -14.94
N GLU A 125 -7.41 4.09 -14.06
CA GLU A 125 -6.18 3.37 -13.71
C GLU A 125 -6.16 2.81 -12.28
N PHE A 126 -6.99 3.35 -11.39
CA PHE A 126 -7.07 2.90 -10.00
C PHE A 126 -8.39 2.20 -9.74
N LYS A 127 -8.37 1.24 -8.82
CA LYS A 127 -9.56 0.54 -8.34
C LYS A 127 -10.18 1.33 -7.17
N HIS A 128 -11.44 1.71 -7.32
CA HIS A 128 -12.19 2.45 -6.27
C HIS A 128 -12.62 1.53 -5.13
N HIS A 129 -12.54 2.06 -3.90
CA HIS A 129 -13.06 1.47 -2.67
C HIS A 129 -13.94 2.49 -1.94
N PRO A 130 -15.22 2.64 -2.33
CA PRO A 130 -16.12 3.64 -1.75
C PRO A 130 -16.46 3.40 -0.27
N ASP A 131 -16.29 2.16 0.20
CA ASP A 131 -16.56 1.75 1.58
C ASP A 131 -15.36 1.99 2.53
N LEU A 132 -14.16 2.18 1.98
CA LEU A 132 -12.95 2.47 2.76
C LEU A 132 -12.82 3.98 2.93
N LYS A 133 -12.95 4.45 4.18
CA LYS A 133 -13.04 5.88 4.50
C LYS A 133 -12.01 6.32 5.51
N ILE A 134 -11.39 7.46 5.25
CA ILE A 134 -10.61 8.21 6.24
C ILE A 134 -11.47 9.39 6.70
N ASP A 135 -12.00 9.32 7.92
CA ASP A 135 -12.67 10.47 8.51
C ASP A 135 -11.62 11.49 8.96
N VAL A 136 -11.95 12.77 8.82
CA VAL A 136 -11.01 13.86 9.10
C VAL A 136 -11.66 15.03 9.83
N THR A 137 -10.83 15.93 10.35
CA THR A 137 -11.28 17.17 10.98
C THR A 137 -11.75 18.25 10.01
N ASP A 138 -11.57 18.09 8.69
CA ASP A 138 -12.18 18.98 7.69
C ASP A 138 -13.69 18.68 7.58
N THR A 139 -14.46 19.31 8.46
CA THR A 139 -15.91 19.05 8.59
C THR A 139 -16.70 19.40 7.31
N ASN A 140 -16.18 20.28 6.45
CA ASN A 140 -16.83 20.63 5.19
C ASN A 140 -16.70 19.53 4.13
N MET A 141 -15.68 18.67 4.26
CA MET A 141 -15.45 17.53 3.39
C MET A 141 -16.06 16.24 3.97
N GLY A 142 -15.87 16.03 5.28
CA GLY A 142 -16.28 14.83 6.01
C GLY A 142 -15.22 13.73 5.98
N PHE A 143 -15.00 13.13 4.81
CA PHE A 143 -14.08 11.99 4.66
C PHE A 143 -13.45 11.92 3.27
N PHE A 144 -12.32 11.21 3.18
CA PHE A 144 -11.78 10.69 1.91
C PHE A 144 -12.31 9.28 1.65
N THR A 145 -12.51 8.92 0.38
CA THR A 145 -12.58 7.51 -0.06
C THR A 145 -11.25 7.10 -0.67
N LEU A 146 -11.03 5.79 -0.81
CA LEU A 146 -9.76 5.25 -1.26
C LEU A 146 -9.81 4.69 -2.67
N TRP A 147 -8.72 4.88 -3.40
CA TRP A 147 -8.45 4.24 -4.69
C TRP A 147 -7.09 3.56 -4.65
N GLU A 148 -6.94 2.35 -5.18
CA GLU A 148 -5.66 1.62 -5.16
C GLU A 148 -5.11 1.30 -6.55
N LYS A 149 -3.78 1.29 -6.67
CA LYS A 149 -3.06 0.77 -7.84
C LYS A 149 -1.70 0.21 -7.44
N GLU A 150 -1.34 -0.93 -8.00
CA GLU A 150 0.00 -1.50 -7.86
C GLU A 150 1.00 -0.81 -8.80
N PHE A 151 2.18 -0.51 -8.27
CA PHE A 151 3.32 0.02 -9.01
C PHE A 151 4.53 -0.89 -8.83
N LYS A 152 5.29 -1.06 -9.92
CA LYS A 152 6.64 -1.64 -9.85
C LYS A 152 7.61 -0.60 -9.30
N LYS A 153 8.78 -1.06 -8.82
CA LYS A 153 9.93 -0.18 -8.55
C LYS A 153 10.13 0.82 -9.69
N GLY A 154 10.37 2.09 -9.36
CA GLY A 154 10.68 3.14 -10.31
C GLY A 154 9.81 4.37 -10.14
N LYS A 155 9.63 5.12 -11.23
CA LYS A 155 8.87 6.37 -11.25
C LYS A 155 7.36 6.10 -11.14
N VAL A 156 6.71 6.81 -10.23
CA VAL A 156 5.26 6.99 -10.15
C VAL A 156 4.91 8.37 -10.69
N THR A 157 3.85 8.45 -11.48
CA THR A 157 3.30 9.69 -12.05
C THR A 157 1.81 9.73 -11.76
N LEU A 158 1.34 10.83 -11.20
CA LEU A 158 -0.06 11.08 -10.84
C LEU A 158 -0.52 12.39 -11.48
N GLY A 159 -1.76 12.40 -11.95
CA GLY A 159 -2.35 13.57 -12.59
C GLY A 159 -2.84 14.62 -11.59
N GLY A 160 -3.36 15.72 -12.12
CA GLY A 160 -3.93 16.80 -11.33
C GLY A 160 -5.29 16.43 -10.74
N ASN A 161 -5.61 17.04 -9.59
CA ASN A 161 -6.85 16.77 -8.85
C ASN A 161 -8.11 17.26 -9.59
N THR A 162 -7.98 18.20 -10.53
CA THR A 162 -9.09 18.74 -11.35
C THR A 162 -8.98 18.38 -12.82
N ASP A 163 -8.13 17.41 -13.18
CA ASP A 163 -8.07 16.96 -14.57
C ASP A 163 -9.45 16.46 -15.03
N PRO A 164 -9.91 16.85 -16.23
CA PRO A 164 -11.24 16.49 -16.70
C PRO A 164 -11.51 14.98 -16.63
N PRO A 165 -12.73 14.55 -16.29
CA PRO A 165 -13.95 15.33 -16.10
C PRO A 165 -14.21 15.73 -14.63
N ALA A 166 -13.18 15.93 -13.81
CA ALA A 166 -13.36 16.01 -12.37
C ALA A 166 -14.26 17.17 -11.89
N THR A 167 -15.18 16.90 -10.96
CA THR A 167 -16.05 17.90 -10.32
C THR A 167 -16.41 17.51 -8.87
N GLY A 168 -16.66 18.51 -8.01
CA GLY A 168 -17.17 18.34 -6.65
C GLY A 168 -16.12 18.37 -5.53
N GLN A 169 -14.89 17.92 -5.80
CA GLN A 169 -13.76 17.97 -4.89
C GLN A 169 -13.39 19.41 -4.49
N GLY A 170 -13.22 19.64 -3.19
CA GLY A 170 -12.84 20.92 -2.59
C GLY A 170 -11.56 20.87 -1.77
N SER A 171 -10.94 19.69 -1.70
CA SER A 171 -9.67 19.40 -1.05
C SER A 171 -8.78 18.54 -1.97
N ASN A 172 -7.47 18.66 -1.83
CA ASN A 172 -6.51 17.91 -2.65
C ASN A 172 -6.41 16.44 -2.18
N TYR A 173 -5.98 15.53 -3.05
CA TYR A 173 -5.76 14.15 -2.65
C TYR A 173 -4.55 14.00 -1.71
N ILE A 174 -4.51 12.90 -0.96
CA ILE A 174 -3.33 12.42 -0.23
C ILE A 174 -2.85 11.13 -0.87
N VAL A 175 -1.52 10.92 -0.92
CA VAL A 175 -0.92 9.71 -1.46
C VAL A 175 -0.38 8.87 -0.31
N LEU A 176 -0.86 7.63 -0.19
CA LEU A 176 -0.41 6.64 0.78
C LEU A 176 0.30 5.50 0.03
N ILE A 177 1.37 4.98 0.60
CA ILE A 177 2.23 3.98 -0.02
C ILE A 177 2.42 2.82 0.95
N MET A 178 2.06 1.63 0.51
CA MET A 178 2.26 0.37 1.21
C MET A 178 3.21 -0.50 0.40
N SER A 179 4.12 -1.24 1.06
CA SER A 179 4.93 -2.23 0.35
C SER A 179 4.03 -3.26 -0.33
N GLY A 180 4.19 -3.43 -1.63
CA GLY A 180 3.50 -4.47 -2.37
C GLY A 180 4.18 -5.78 -2.01
N THR A 181 3.48 -6.69 -1.35
CA THR A 181 4.02 -8.02 -1.08
C THR A 181 4.23 -8.72 -2.41
N ALA A 182 5.47 -8.73 -2.89
CA ALA A 182 5.86 -9.48 -4.08
C ALA A 182 5.70 -10.98 -3.78
N GLN A 183 4.55 -11.56 -4.12
CA GLN A 183 4.39 -12.99 -4.41
C GLN A 183 4.94 -14.01 -3.37
N ALA A 184 4.84 -13.73 -2.06
CA ALA A 184 5.31 -14.65 -1.01
C ALA A 184 4.22 -15.58 -0.41
N VAL A 185 3.14 -15.86 -1.17
CA VAL A 185 2.25 -17.02 -0.91
C VAL A 185 2.01 -17.76 -2.22
N GLN A 186 3.08 -18.24 -2.86
CA GLN A 186 3.00 -19.23 -3.94
C GLN A 186 3.98 -20.39 -3.69
N LEU A 187 4.09 -20.89 -2.44
CA LEU A 187 4.75 -22.18 -2.16
C LEU A 187 4.20 -22.95 -0.93
N GLN A 188 3.03 -22.60 -0.36
CA GLN A 188 2.37 -23.45 0.66
C GLN A 188 1.22 -24.31 0.12
N GLY A 189 0.79 -24.12 -1.14
CA GLY A 189 -0.38 -24.78 -1.72
C GLY A 189 -0.11 -26.00 -2.61
N LYS A 190 1.15 -26.43 -2.79
CA LYS A 190 1.51 -27.62 -3.60
C LYS A 190 1.87 -28.84 -2.77
N LEU A 191 1.26 -29.00 -1.60
CA LEU A 191 1.23 -30.27 -0.87
C LEU A 191 -0.04 -31.05 -1.25
N GLY A 192 -0.16 -31.36 -2.54
CA GLY A 192 -1.07 -32.39 -3.03
C GLY A 192 -0.48 -33.76 -2.72
N VAL A 193 -0.73 -34.23 -1.50
CA VAL A 193 -0.45 -35.58 -1.01
C VAL A 193 -1.03 -36.65 -1.92
N THR A 194 -0.21 -37.32 -2.74
CA THR A 194 -0.55 -38.65 -3.29
C THR A 194 -0.28 -39.71 -2.23
N TRP A 195 -1.27 -40.01 -1.40
CA TRP A 195 -1.26 -41.23 -0.59
C TRP A 195 -1.75 -42.40 -1.44
N GLY A 196 -0.84 -43.34 -1.69
CA GLY A 196 -1.16 -44.63 -2.30
C GLY A 196 -2.16 -45.40 -1.45
N THR A 197 -3.16 -45.98 -2.10
CA THR A 197 -3.95 -47.06 -1.50
C THR A 197 -3.42 -48.39 -2.01
N ILE A 198 -2.54 -49.00 -1.22
CA ILE A 198 -2.25 -50.44 -1.32
C ILE A 198 -3.45 -51.16 -0.68
N LYS A 199 -4.22 -51.91 -1.47
CA LYS A 199 -5.11 -52.95 -0.92
C LYS A 199 -4.42 -54.30 -1.07
N LYS A 200 -4.56 -55.08 0.01
CA LYS A 200 -4.07 -56.44 0.22
C LYS A 200 -4.44 -57.40 -0.90
#